data_AF-A0A8B8HWG1-F1
#
_entry.id   AF-A0A8B8HWG1-F1
#
_cell.length_a   1.000
_cell.length_b   1.000
_cell.length_c   1.000
_cell.angle_alpha   90.00
_cell.angle_beta   90.00
_cell.angle_gamma   90.00
#
_symmetry.space_group_name_H-M   'P 1'
#
loop_
_entity.id
_entity.type
_entity.pdbx_description
1 polymer ?
#
loop_
_entity_poly.entity_id
_entity_poly.type
_entity_poly.pdbx_seq_one_letter_code
_entity_poly.pdbx_strand_id
1 'polypeptide(L)'
;MAEKYGLSESEYQLILKQAARRAEMRKEFLKQRTNPWKNAAEAGYVFDEAHQRFVSMKATQVDFFQPNRRTALFGICSIIIPMFTYGYLIYNERNGREEKVRSGELRYKDRLFKLS
;
A
#
# COMPACT_ATOMS: atom_id res chain seq x y z
N MET A 1 -4.37 -2.97 -45.52
CA MET A 1 -4.84 -4.02 -44.59
C MET A 1 -6.24 -3.64 -44.19
N ALA A 2 -7.23 -4.51 -44.40
CA ALA A 2 -8.61 -4.17 -44.03
C ALA A 2 -8.73 -4.20 -42.50
N GLU A 3 -9.12 -3.09 -41.90
CA GLU A 3 -9.37 -3.01 -40.46
C GLU A 3 -10.61 -3.81 -40.11
N LYS A 4 -10.45 -4.93 -39.41
CA LYS A 4 -11.58 -5.71 -38.91
C LYS A 4 -12.12 -4.98 -37.67
N TYR A 5 -13.34 -4.43 -37.77
CA TYR A 5 -13.97 -3.63 -36.72
C TYR A 5 -13.21 -2.33 -36.33
N GLY A 6 -12.43 -1.75 -37.26
CA GLY A 6 -11.65 -0.53 -36.98
C GLY A 6 -10.42 -0.76 -36.08
N LEU A 7 -9.97 -2.01 -35.97
CA LEU A 7 -8.77 -2.39 -35.23
C LEU A 7 -7.69 -2.86 -36.19
N SER A 8 -6.43 -2.64 -35.82
CA SER A 8 -5.32 -3.30 -36.50
C SER A 8 -5.37 -4.82 -36.26
N GLU A 9 -4.90 -5.60 -37.24
CA GLU A 9 -4.92 -7.07 -37.13
C GLU A 9 -4.14 -7.56 -35.89
N SER A 10 -3.04 -6.90 -35.53
CA SER A 10 -2.25 -7.23 -34.33
C SER A 10 -3.04 -7.03 -33.04
N GLU A 11 -3.76 -5.91 -32.89
CA GLU A 11 -4.60 -5.63 -31.73
C GLU A 11 -5.77 -6.62 -31.63
N TYR A 12 -6.39 -6.94 -32.76
CA TYR A 12 -7.45 -7.93 -32.81
C TYR A 12 -6.97 -9.30 -32.31
N GLN A 13 -5.80 -9.75 -32.76
CA GLN A 13 -5.19 -11.00 -32.29
C GLN A 13 -4.82 -10.97 -30.80
N LEU A 14 -4.36 -9.83 -30.27
CA LEU A 14 -4.09 -9.66 -28.84
C LEU A 14 -5.37 -9.78 -28.01
N ILE A 15 -6.46 -9.16 -28.44
CA ILE A 15 -7.76 -9.22 -27.77
C ILE A 15 -8.27 -10.66 -27.75
N LEU A 16 -8.19 -11.38 -28.87
CA LEU A 16 -8.58 -12.79 -28.94
C LEU A 16 -7.76 -13.64 -27.96
N LYS A 17 -6.43 -13.46 -27.90
CA LYS A 17 -5.57 -14.17 -26.96
C LYS A 17 -5.88 -13.86 -25.50
N GLN A 18 -6.27 -12.62 -25.18
CA GLN A 18 -6.70 -12.26 -23.83
C GLN A 18 -8.06 -12.88 -23.47
N ALA A 19 -9.01 -12.84 -24.41
CA ALA A 19 -10.33 -13.44 -24.23
C ALA A 19 -10.24 -14.95 -24.02
N ALA A 20 -9.42 -15.64 -24.81
CA ALA A 20 -9.15 -17.08 -24.66
C ALA A 20 -8.59 -17.40 -23.27
N ARG A 21 -7.54 -16.70 -22.83
CA ARG A 21 -6.96 -16.87 -21.49
C ARG A 21 -7.97 -16.65 -20.36
N ARG A 22 -8.82 -15.62 -20.45
CA ARG A 22 -9.88 -15.37 -19.45
C ARG A 22 -10.91 -16.49 -19.43
N ALA A 23 -11.29 -17.01 -20.60
CA ALA A 23 -12.24 -18.11 -20.71
C ALA A 23 -11.69 -19.40 -20.09
N GLU A 24 -10.40 -19.71 -20.32
CA GLU A 24 -9.69 -20.84 -19.72
C GLU A 24 -9.67 -20.75 -18.19
N MET A 25 -9.18 -19.64 -17.63
CA MET A 25 -9.13 -19.44 -16.17
C MET A 25 -10.52 -19.52 -15.53
N ARG A 26 -11.54 -18.95 -16.19
CA ARG A 26 -12.94 -19.03 -15.71
C ARG A 26 -13.46 -20.47 -15.73
N LYS A 27 -13.14 -21.24 -16.77
CA LYS A 27 -13.55 -22.65 -16.88
C LYS A 27 -12.93 -23.48 -15.77
N GLU A 28 -11.65 -23.28 -15.47
CA GLU A 28 -10.97 -23.94 -14.37
C GLU A 28 -11.58 -23.58 -13.01
N PHE A 29 -11.78 -22.29 -12.75
CA PHE A 29 -12.40 -21.83 -11.51
C PHE A 29 -13.82 -22.40 -11.33
N LEU A 30 -14.65 -22.37 -12.38
CA LEU A 30 -16.00 -22.94 -12.31
C LEU A 30 -15.96 -24.45 -12.04
N LYS A 31 -15.07 -25.20 -12.71
CA LYS A 31 -14.89 -26.65 -12.48
C LYS A 31 -14.56 -26.96 -11.02
N GLN A 32 -13.68 -26.17 -10.41
CA GLN A 32 -13.29 -26.36 -9.01
C GLN A 32 -14.42 -25.94 -8.07
N ARG A 33 -15.04 -24.79 -8.32
CA ARG A 33 -16.11 -24.23 -7.47
C ARG A 33 -17.38 -25.06 -7.49
N THR A 34 -17.77 -25.66 -8.62
CA THR A 34 -18.99 -26.46 -8.70
C THR A 34 -18.81 -27.91 -8.22
N ASN A 35 -17.61 -28.32 -7.82
CA ASN A 35 -17.34 -29.68 -7.35
C ASN A 35 -17.78 -29.84 -5.88
N PRO A 36 -18.85 -30.61 -5.58
CA PRO A 36 -19.38 -30.71 -4.23
C PRO A 36 -18.47 -31.50 -3.26
N TRP A 37 -17.66 -32.44 -3.78
CA TRP A 37 -16.77 -33.25 -2.94
C TRP A 37 -15.52 -32.50 -2.48
N LYS A 38 -15.00 -31.55 -3.30
CA LYS A 38 -13.84 -30.73 -2.92
C LYS A 38 -14.18 -29.63 -1.92
N ASN A 39 -15.32 -28.95 -2.10
CA ASN A 39 -15.74 -27.87 -1.20
C ASN A 39 -16.14 -28.37 0.20
N ALA A 40 -16.47 -29.66 0.33
CA ALA A 40 -16.81 -30.28 1.61
C ALA A 40 -15.59 -30.71 2.44
N ALA A 41 -14.41 -30.89 1.83
CA ALA A 41 -13.22 -31.45 2.48
C ALA A 41 -12.24 -30.39 3.00
N GLU A 42 -12.14 -29.22 2.36
CA GLU A 42 -11.19 -28.17 2.74
C GLU A 42 -11.88 -26.79 2.76
N ALA A 43 -12.03 -26.22 3.96
CA ALA A 43 -12.27 -24.79 4.32
C ALA A 43 -13.23 -23.92 3.48
N GLY A 44 -13.95 -24.45 2.49
CA GLY A 44 -14.97 -23.77 1.69
C GLY A 44 -14.46 -22.77 0.64
N TYR A 45 -13.15 -22.68 0.36
CA TYR A 45 -12.61 -21.73 -0.63
C TYR A 45 -11.79 -22.42 -1.73
N VAL A 46 -11.83 -21.82 -2.93
CA VAL A 46 -11.02 -22.26 -4.08
C VAL A 46 -9.67 -21.55 -4.01
N PHE A 47 -8.60 -22.32 -3.96
CA PHE A 47 -7.23 -21.79 -3.94
C PHE A 47 -6.87 -21.18 -5.31
N ASP A 48 -6.39 -19.94 -5.29
CA ASP A 48 -5.89 -19.24 -6.48
C ASP A 48 -4.37 -19.03 -6.37
N GLU A 49 -3.63 -19.71 -7.25
CA GLU A 49 -2.18 -19.58 -7.33
C GLU A 49 -1.74 -18.15 -7.68
N ALA A 50 -2.49 -17.44 -8.52
CA ALA A 50 -2.13 -16.07 -8.91
C ALA A 50 -2.24 -15.13 -7.71
N HIS A 51 -3.29 -15.29 -6.90
CA HIS A 51 -3.45 -14.56 -5.66
C HIS A 51 -2.32 -14.88 -4.67
N GLN A 52 -2.00 -16.16 -4.48
CA GLN A 52 -0.91 -16.55 -3.59
C GLN A 52 0.44 -15.98 -4.05
N ARG A 53 0.74 -16.00 -5.35
CA ARG A 53 1.96 -15.39 -5.93
C ARG A 53 2.01 -13.88 -5.69
N PHE A 54 0.87 -13.19 -5.79
CA PHE A 54 0.81 -11.76 -5.48
C PHE A 54 1.12 -11.52 -4.00
N VAL A 55 0.49 -12.27 -3.10
CA VAL A 55 0.70 -12.15 -1.66
C VAL A 55 2.14 -12.48 -1.28
N SER A 56 2.72 -13.54 -1.85
CA SER A 56 4.10 -13.93 -1.58
C SER A 56 5.08 -12.85 -2.07
N MET A 57 4.87 -12.29 -3.27
CA MET A 57 5.66 -11.16 -3.77
C MET A 57 5.54 -9.92 -2.88
N LYS A 58 4.38 -9.71 -2.23
CA LYS A 58 4.21 -8.62 -1.27
C LYS A 58 4.97 -8.85 0.03
N ALA A 59 5.06 -10.09 0.48
CA ALA A 59 5.81 -10.46 1.67
C ALA A 59 7.34 -10.40 1.44
N THR A 60 7.81 -10.80 0.26
CA THR A 60 9.24 -10.82 -0.11
C THR A 60 9.71 -9.53 -0.80
N GLN A 61 8.98 -8.43 -0.68
CA GLN A 61 9.34 -7.14 -1.31
C GLN A 61 10.75 -6.66 -0.92
N VAL A 62 11.18 -6.97 0.30
CA VAL A 62 12.49 -6.56 0.83
C VAL A 62 13.62 -7.27 0.08
N ASP A 63 13.44 -8.52 -0.34
CA ASP A 63 14.46 -9.32 -1.03
C ASP A 63 14.77 -8.76 -2.43
N PHE A 64 13.80 -8.08 -3.04
CA PHE A 64 13.93 -7.45 -4.35
C PHE A 64 14.19 -5.94 -4.26
N PHE A 65 14.42 -5.40 -3.06
CA PHE A 65 14.69 -3.98 -2.88
C PHE A 65 16.02 -3.58 -3.51
N GLN A 66 16.00 -2.52 -4.32
CA GLN A 66 17.20 -1.93 -4.90
C GLN A 66 17.35 -0.48 -4.41
N PRO A 67 18.50 -0.12 -3.81
CA PRO A 67 18.75 1.25 -3.40
C PRO A 67 18.89 2.14 -4.64
N ASN A 68 18.03 3.15 -4.74
CA ASN A 68 18.00 4.12 -5.82
C ASN A 68 17.85 5.53 -5.22
N ARG A 69 18.26 6.56 -5.96
CA ARG A 69 18.08 7.96 -5.55
C ARG A 69 16.61 8.28 -5.26
N ARG A 70 15.69 7.74 -6.06
CA ARG A 70 14.24 7.93 -5.85
C ARG A 70 13.75 7.28 -4.54
N THR A 71 14.20 6.06 -4.24
CA THR A 71 13.79 5.35 -3.01
C THR A 71 14.41 6.00 -1.77
N ALA A 72 15.65 6.47 -1.87
CA ALA A 72 16.31 7.23 -0.81
C ALA A 72 15.59 8.56 -0.54
N LEU A 73 15.28 9.35 -1.58
CA LEU A 73 14.53 10.60 -1.43
C LEU A 73 13.15 10.36 -0.80
N PHE A 74 12.45 9.30 -1.21
CA PHE A 74 11.18 8.93 -0.58
C PHE A 74 11.34 8.61 0.91
N GLY A 75 12.36 7.84 1.28
CA GLY A 75 12.64 7.54 2.70
C GLY A 75 12.96 8.79 3.52
N ILE A 76 13.79 9.69 2.99
CA ILE A 76 14.13 10.95 3.67
C ILE A 76 12.87 11.82 3.85
N CYS A 77 12.08 11.99 2.78
CA CYS A 77 10.89 12.83 2.83
C CYS A 77 9.78 12.26 3.71
N SER A 78 9.60 10.94 3.75
CA SER A 78 8.51 10.30 4.50
C SER A 78 8.84 10.01 5.96
N ILE A 79 10.11 9.82 6.30
CA ILE A 79 10.52 9.43 7.66
C ILE A 79 11.27 10.56 8.35
N ILE A 80 12.35 11.03 7.72
CA ILE A 80 13.28 11.97 8.35
C ILE A 80 12.63 13.33 8.54
N ILE A 81 12.05 13.90 7.48
CA ILE A 81 11.45 15.24 7.54
C ILE A 81 10.34 15.33 8.61
N PRO A 82 9.35 14.42 8.68
CA PRO A 82 8.32 14.50 9.70
C PRO A 82 8.86 14.37 11.12
N MET A 83 9.86 13.51 11.33
CA MET A 83 10.49 13.33 12.65
C MET A 83 11.16 14.62 13.13
N PHE A 84 11.96 15.27 12.28
CA PHE A 84 12.61 16.53 12.62
C PHE A 84 11.61 17.69 12.74
N THR A 85 10.60 17.74 11.87
CA THR A 85 9.55 18.77 11.92
C THR A 85 8.80 18.70 13.25
N TYR A 86 8.37 17.50 13.65
CA TYR A 86 7.67 17.30 14.92
C TYR A 86 8.54 17.66 16.13
N GLY A 87 9.82 17.23 16.13
CA GLY A 87 10.76 17.60 17.18
C GLY A 87 10.97 19.11 17.29
N TYR A 88 11.09 19.81 16.16
CA TYR A 88 11.25 21.26 16.11
C TYR A 88 10.00 22.01 16.62
N LEU A 89 8.80 21.55 16.25
CA LEU A 89 7.54 22.13 16.74
C LEU A 89 7.44 22.02 18.27
N ILE A 90 7.75 20.86 18.84
CA ILE A 90 7.75 20.65 20.31
C ILE A 90 8.82 21.54 20.96
N TYR A 91 10.01 21.60 20.40
CA TYR A 91 11.09 22.41 20.94
C TYR A 91 10.70 23.89 21.03
N ASN A 92 10.13 24.43 19.95
CA ASN A 92 9.66 25.81 19.91
C ASN A 92 8.50 26.06 20.89
N GLU A 93 7.53 25.15 20.98
CA GLU A 93 6.42 25.27 21.92
C GLU A 93 6.94 25.29 23.37
N ARG A 94 7.86 24.38 23.71
CA ARG A 94 8.46 24.30 25.05
C ARG A 94 9.23 25.55 25.40
N ASN A 95 10.13 26.00 24.52
CA ASN A 95 10.95 27.18 24.79
C ASN A 95 10.10 28.45 24.90
N GLY A 96 9.17 28.68 23.97
CA GLY A 96 8.30 29.84 24.01
C GLY A 96 7.37 29.82 25.23
N ARG A 97 6.97 28.64 25.69
CA ARG A 97 6.20 28.51 26.94
C ARG A 97 7.04 28.78 28.17
N GLU A 98 8.27 28.26 28.23
CA GLU A 98 9.20 28.54 29.34
C GLU A 98 9.54 30.03 29.42
N GLU A 99 9.75 30.70 28.29
CA GLU A 99 9.99 32.14 28.22
C GLU A 99 8.82 32.93 28.82
N LYS A 100 7.58 32.63 28.42
CA LYS A 100 6.36 33.26 28.97
C LYS A 100 6.18 33.02 30.47
N VAL A 101 6.65 31.88 30.97
CA VAL A 101 6.66 31.59 32.41
C VAL A 101 7.68 32.45 33.13
N ARG A 102 8.89 32.64 32.55
CA ARG A 102 9.97 33.45 33.13
C ARG A 102 9.69 34.96 33.08
N SER A 103 9.07 35.45 32.01
CA SER A 103 8.68 36.86 31.86
C SER A 103 7.46 37.24 32.71
N GLY A 104 6.73 36.26 33.26
CA GLY A 104 5.52 36.49 34.06
C GLY A 104 4.27 36.76 33.23
N GLU A 105 4.35 36.69 31.90
CA GLU A 105 3.19 36.83 31.00
C GLU A 105 2.17 35.70 31.19
N LEU A 106 2.62 34.49 31.52
CA LEU A 106 1.74 33.35 31.75
C LEU A 106 1.25 33.30 33.20
N ARG A 107 -0.05 33.56 33.39
CA ARG A 107 -0.73 33.46 34.69
C ARG A 107 -0.61 32.05 35.27
N TYR A 108 -0.43 31.95 36.59
CA TYR A 108 -0.27 30.67 37.29
C TYR A 108 -1.40 29.66 37.02
N LYS A 109 -2.64 30.12 36.89
CA LYS A 109 -3.81 29.28 36.62
C LYS A 109 -3.78 28.59 35.24
N ASP A 110 -3.09 29.18 34.28
CA ASP A 110 -3.02 28.76 32.88
C ASP A 110 -1.77 27.87 32.61
N ARG A 111 -0.99 27.57 33.66
CA ARG A 111 0.15 26.65 33.60
C ARG A 111 -0.35 25.20 33.57
N LEU A 112 0.20 24.42 32.64
CA LEU A 112 -0.15 23.00 32.42
C LEU A 112 0.33 22.09 33.56
N PHE A 113 1.52 22.34 34.11
CA PHE A 113 1.99 21.65 35.30
C PHE A 113 1.46 22.37 36.55
N LYS A 114 0.37 21.83 37.09
CA LYS A 114 -0.05 22.09 38.47
C LYS A 114 0.48 20.93 39.29
N LEU A 115 1.10 21.21 40.44
CA LEU A 115 1.59 20.21 41.38
C LEU A 115 0.47 19.18 41.62
N SER A 116 0.61 18.02 40.98
CA SER A 116 -0.22 16.83 41.22
C SER A 116 0.43 16.00 42.30
#